data_AF-A0A530ZMV6-F1
#
_entry.id   AF-A0A530ZMV6-F1
#
_cell.length_a   1.000
_cell.length_b   1.000
_cell.length_c   1.000
_cell.angle_alpha   90.00
_cell.angle_beta   90.00
_cell.angle_gamma   90.00
#
_symmetry.space_group_name_H-M   'P 1'
#
loop_
_entity.id
_entity.type
_entity.pdbx_description
1 polymer ?
#
loop_
_entity_poly.entity_id
_entity_poly.type
_entity_poly.pdbx_seq_one_letter_code
_entity_poly.pdbx_strand_id
1 'polypeptide(L)' 'VPVILVCGKREAEEETVNIRRLGSRDQESLGLGQAVAMLAEEAVTPDRKRKRAA' A
#
# COMPACT_ATOMS: atom_id res chain seq x y z
N VAL A 1 -0.95 8.14 6.37
CA VAL A 1 -1.16 7.37 5.13
C VAL A 1 -2.64 7.34 4.77
N PRO A 2 -3.18 8.32 4.03
CA PRO A 2 -4.54 8.25 3.50
C PRO A 2 -4.51 7.64 2.09
N VAL A 3 -4.91 6.38 1.97
CA VAL A 3 -5.01 5.66 0.70
C VAL A 3 -6.41 5.08 0.51
N ILE A 4 -6.80 4.92 -0.74
CA ILE A 4 -8.04 4.26 -1.17
C ILE A 4 -7.61 3.00 -1.90
N LEU A 5 -8.07 1.85 -1.41
CA LEU A 5 -7.83 0.55 -2.01
C LEU A 5 -9.07 0.11 -2.78
N VAL A 6 -8.90 -0.30 -4.03
CA VAL A 6 -9.96 -0.84 -4.87
C VAL A 6 -9.67 -2.31 -5.09
N CYS A 7 -10.57 -3.15 -4.59
CA CYS A 7 -10.53 -4.61 -4.76
C CYS A 7 -11.84 -5.04 -5.43
N GLY A 8 -11.79 -5.38 -6.71
CA GLY A 8 -12.90 -5.96 -7.45
C GLY A 8 -12.74 -7.47 -7.65
N LYS A 9 -13.64 -8.05 -8.46
CA LYS A 9 -13.57 -9.48 -8.81
C LYS A 9 -12.29 -9.85 -9.54
N ARG A 10 -11.84 -8.99 -10.46
CA ARG A 10 -10.63 -9.22 -11.26
C ARG A 10 -9.37 -9.16 -10.40
N GLU A 11 -9.30 -8.18 -9.50
CA GLU A 11 -8.20 -8.01 -8.55
C GLU A 11 -8.06 -9.22 -7.62
N ALA A 12 -9.18 -9.80 -7.21
CA ALA A 12 -9.18 -11.02 -6.39
C ALA A 12 -8.68 -12.25 -7.15
N GLU A 13 -8.95 -12.37 -8.45
CA GLU A 13 -8.46 -13.47 -9.29
C GLU A 13 -6.96 -13.33 -9.60
N GLU A 14 -6.48 -12.11 -9.83
CA GLU A 14 -5.08 -11.81 -10.19
C GLU A 14 -4.18 -11.57 -8.96
N GLU A 15 -4.71 -11.66 -7.73
CA GLU A 15 -4.03 -11.34 -6.47
C GLU A 15 -3.36 -9.95 -6.46
N THR A 16 -4.03 -9.00 -7.10
CA THR A 16 -3.59 -7.61 -7.25
C THR A 16 -4.54 -6.67 -6.53
N VAL A 17 -4.11 -5.44 -6.29
CA VAL A 17 -4.93 -4.37 -5.71
C VAL A 17 -4.61 -3.05 -6.41
N ASN A 18 -5.64 -2.27 -6.69
CA ASN A 18 -5.47 -0.93 -7.22
C ASN A 18 -5.43 0.07 -6.05
N ILE A 19 -4.34 0.83 -5.96
CA ILE A 19 -4.13 1.81 -4.89
C ILE A 19 -4.23 3.22 -5.46
N ARG A 20 -5.01 4.07 -4.79
CA ARG A 20 -5.09 5.52 -5.06
C ARG A 20 -4.74 6.32 -3.82
N ARG A 21 -3.89 7.34 -3.96
CA ARG A 21 -3.56 8.26 -2.87
C ARG A 21 -4.62 9.36 -2.75
N LEU A 22 -4.96 9.75 -1.52
CA LEU A 22 -5.92 10.82 -1.30
C LEU A 22 -5.32 12.16 -1.79
N GLY A 23 -6.02 12.83 -2.70
CA GLY A 23 -5.54 14.07 -3.36
C GLY A 23 -4.86 13.85 -4.72
N SER A 24 -4.59 12.60 -5.12
CA SER A 24 -4.18 12.27 -6.49
C SER A 24 -5.28 11.49 -7.21
N ARG A 25 -5.31 11.62 -8.54
CA ARG A 25 -6.17 10.82 -9.43
C ARG A 25 -5.47 9.56 -9.95
N ASP A 26 -4.16 9.46 -9.76
CA ASP A 26 -3.35 8.36 -10.27
C ASP A 26 -3.66 7.08 -9.47
N GLN A 27 -3.84 6.00 -10.21
CA GLN A 27 -4.08 4.66 -9.68
C GLN A 27 -2.97 3.76 -10.16
N GLU A 28 -2.42 2.99 -9.24
CA GLU A 28 -1.38 2.01 -9.53
C GLU A 28 -1.88 0.63 -9.12
N SER A 29 -1.73 -0.34 -10.02
CA SER A 29 -2.02 -1.75 -9.73
C SER A 29 -0.75 -2.43 -9.21
N LEU A 30 -0.84 -3.02 -8.02
CA LEU A 30 0.26 -3.72 -7.37
C LEU A 30 -0.21 -5.10 -6.91
N GLY A 31 0.70 -6.07 -6.86
CA GLY A 31 0.42 -7.35 -6.20
C GLY A 31 0.09 -7.13 -4.73
N LEU A 32 -0.85 -7.91 -4.17
CA LEU A 32 -1.33 -7.75 -2.80
C LEU A 32 -0.19 -7.74 -1.77
N GLY A 33 0.76 -8.67 -1.89
CA GLY A 33 1.91 -8.75 -0.99
C GLY A 33 2.82 -7.51 -1.07
N GLN A 34 3.07 -7.01 -2.28
CA GLN A 34 3.86 -5.80 -2.51
C GLN A 34 3.14 -4.56 -1.94
N ALA A 35 1.84 -4.45 -2.16
CA ALA A 35 1.01 -3.38 -1.62
C ALA A 35 1.07 -3.34 -0.09
N VAL A 36 0.93 -4.48 0.57
CA VAL A 36 1.01 -4.58 2.04
C VAL A 36 2.40 -4.20 2.55
N ALA A 37 3.46 -4.71 1.94
CA ALA A 37 4.83 -4.38 2.34
C ALA A 37 5.12 -2.88 2.21
N MET A 38 4.71 -2.28 1.09
CA MET A 38 4.87 -0.85 0.84
C MET A 38 4.11 -0.02 1.88
N LEU A 39 2.83 -0.34 2.12
CA LEU A 39 2.00 0.39 3.10
C LEU A 39 2.52 0.22 4.52
N ALA A 40 3.00 -0.97 4.88
CA ALA A 40 3.59 -1.24 6.19
C ALA A 40 4.82 -0.37 6.42
N GLU A 41 5.76 -0.32 5.47
CA GLU A 41 6.99 0.48 5.57
C GLU A 41 6.73 2.00 5.57
N GLU A 42 5.73 2.46 4.83
CA GLU A 42 5.27 3.86 4.88
C GLU A 42 4.62 4.20 6.22
N ALA A 43 3.84 3.28 6.79
CA ALA A 43 3.15 3.45 8.05
C ALA A 43 4.07 3.35 9.28
N VAL A 44 5.31 2.87 9.14
CA VAL A 44 6.25 2.82 10.27
C VAL A 44 6.59 4.24 10.73
N THR A 45 6.32 4.50 12.01
CA THR A 45 6.62 5.77 12.67
C THR A 45 8.14 6.01 12.77
N PRO A 46 8.60 7.28 12.76
CA PRO A 46 10.03 7.59 12.72
C PRO A 46 10.81 7.07 13.95
N ASP A 47 10.18 6.98 15.12
CA ASP A 47 10.75 6.38 16.33
C ASP A 47 11.03 4.88 16.17
N ARG A 48 10.09 4.13 15.57
CA ARG A 48 10.25 2.71 15.27
C ARG A 48 11.30 2.47 14.18
N LYS A 49 11.38 3.33 13.17
CA LYS A 49 12.45 3.27 12.15
C LYS A 49 13.83 3.44 12.78
N ARG A 50 14.00 4.43 13.68
CA ARG A 50 15.26 4.64 14.41
C ARG A 50 15.64 3.42 15.27
N LYS A 51 14.67 2.81 15.97
CA LYS A 51 14.94 1.63 16.81
C LYS A 51 15.35 0.38 16.02
N ARG A 52 14.88 0.20 14.77
CA ARG A 52 15.30 -0.91 13.90
C ARG A 52 16.72 -0.75 13.32
N ALA A 53 17.22 0.48 13.25
CA ALA A 53 18.51 0.80 12.63
C ALA A 53 19.69 0.84 13.63
N ALA A 54 19.40 0.75 14.93
CA ALA A 54 20.37 0.67 16.01
C ALA A 54 20.55 -0.78 16.45
#